data_AF-A0A1I5YI87-F1
#
_entry.id   AF-A0A1I5YI87-F1
#
_cell.length_a   1.000
_cell.length_b   1.000
_cell.length_c   1.000
_cell.angle_alpha   90.00
_cell.angle_beta   90.00
_cell.angle_gamma   90.00
#
_symmetry.space_group_name_H-M   'P 1'
#
loop_
_entity.id
_entity.type
_entity.pdbx_description
1 polymer ?
#
loop_
_entity_poly.entity_id
_entity_poly.type
_entity_poly.pdbx_seq_one_letter_code
_entity_poly.pdbx_strand_id
1 'polypeptide(L)' 'MKAFETEYEAIMAFLDARTYEEKYNMLGMMHEFLSEHMINTLAASMDEVIPEGDLESRFEALRNCISTHRRFEVGRR' A
#
# COMPACT_ATOMS: atom_id res chain seq x y z
N MET A 1 -12.14 -7.00 14.05
CA MET A 1 -11.35 -6.50 12.90
C MET A 1 -11.74 -7.40 11.73
N LYS A 2 -12.35 -6.87 10.66
CA LYS A 2 -12.67 -7.70 9.50
C LYS A 2 -11.36 -8.06 8.80
N ALA A 3 -11.08 -9.36 8.69
CA ALA A 3 -10.06 -9.84 7.76
C ALA A 3 -10.58 -9.59 6.34
N PHE A 4 -9.70 -9.24 5.42
CA PHE A 4 -10.04 -9.22 4.00
C PHE A 4 -10.26 -10.66 3.54
N GLU A 5 -11.37 -10.94 2.88
CA GLU A 5 -11.68 -12.31 2.43
C GLU A 5 -11.07 -12.59 1.05
N THR A 6 -10.71 -11.54 0.30
CA THR A 6 -10.06 -11.65 -1.01
C THR A 6 -9.04 -10.54 -1.27
N GLU A 7 -8.12 -10.75 -2.22
CA GLU A 7 -7.21 -9.69 -2.70
C GLU A 7 -7.97 -8.47 -3.23
N TYR A 8 -9.08 -8.70 -3.95
CA TYR A 8 -9.89 -7.62 -4.53
C TYR A 8 -10.44 -6.69 -3.44
N GLU A 9 -10.98 -7.24 -2.34
CA GLU A 9 -11.46 -6.43 -1.22
C GLU A 9 -10.35 -5.59 -0.60
N ALA A 10 -9.16 -6.16 -0.42
CA ALA A 10 -8.02 -5.45 0.16
C ALA A 10 -7.51 -4.34 -0.77
N ILE A 11 -7.44 -4.60 -2.07
CA ILE A 11 -7.09 -3.60 -3.08
C ILE A 11 -8.13 -2.47 -3.08
N MET A 12 -9.43 -2.79 -3.16
CA MET A 12 -10.48 -1.78 -3.20
C MET A 12 -10.49 -0.91 -1.94
N ALA A 13 -10.32 -1.51 -0.77
CA ALA A 13 -10.18 -0.75 0.48
C ALA A 13 -8.98 0.21 0.42
N PHE A 14 -7.82 -0.25 -0.08
CA PHE A 14 -6.66 0.61 -0.27
C PHE A 14 -6.94 1.77 -1.23
N LEU A 15 -7.62 1.51 -2.35
CA LEU A 15 -7.97 2.53 -3.33
C LEU A 15 -8.94 3.57 -2.76
N ASP A 16 -9.89 3.13 -1.93
CA ASP A 16 -10.91 3.99 -1.29
C ASP A 16 -10.38 4.84 -0.13
N ALA A 17 -9.19 4.53 0.42
CA ALA A 17 -8.58 5.37 1.45
C ALA A 17 -8.39 6.81 1.00
N ARG A 18 -8.69 7.73 1.91
CA ARG A 18 -8.67 9.17 1.69
C ARG A 18 -7.35 9.82 2.06
N THR A 19 -6.55 9.14 2.89
CA THR A 19 -5.24 9.64 3.34
C THR A 19 -4.15 8.61 3.15
N TYR A 20 -2.90 9.05 3.06
CA TYR A 20 -1.78 8.11 3.01
C TYR A 20 -1.57 7.39 4.35
N GLU A 21 -2.06 7.97 5.45
CA GLU A 21 -2.11 7.31 6.77
C GLU A 21 -2.97 6.04 6.71
N GLU A 22 -4.18 6.14 6.16
CA GLU A 22 -5.09 5.00 6.00
C GLU A 22 -4.50 3.96 5.04
N LYS A 23 -3.91 4.39 3.91
CA LYS A 23 -3.21 3.50 2.98
C LYS A 23 -2.06 2.74 3.65
N TYR A 24 -1.28 3.40 4.51
CA TYR A 24 -0.18 2.77 5.24
C TYR A 24 -0.66 1.71 6.23
N ASN A 25 -1.72 2.02 6.97
CA ASN A 25 -2.31 1.10 7.92
C ASN A 25 -2.90 -0.13 7.21
N MET A 26 -3.58 0.07 6.08
CA MET A 26 -4.07 -1.03 5.26
C MET A 26 -2.96 -1.88 4.67
N LEU A 27 -1.91 -1.29 4.11
CA LEU A 27 -0.78 -2.05 3.59
C LEU A 27 -0.15 -2.90 4.71
N GLY A 28 -0.04 -2.36 5.93
CA GLY A 28 0.43 -3.13 7.10
C GLY A 28 -0.48 -4.32 7.45
N MET A 29 -1.81 -4.18 7.32
CA MET A 29 -2.75 -5.28 7.50
C MET A 29 -2.66 -6.34 6.39
N MET A 30 -2.22 -5.95 5.19
CA MET A 30 -2.12 -6.82 4.03
C MET A 30 -0.83 -7.65 3.99
N HIS A 31 0.15 -7.33 4.83
CA HIS A 31 1.53 -7.87 4.75
C HIS A 31 1.58 -9.40 4.70
N GLU A 32 0.79 -10.09 5.54
CA GLU A 32 0.81 -11.56 5.63
C GLU A 32 0.27 -12.29 4.38
N PHE A 33 -0.50 -11.60 3.52
CA PHE A 33 -1.15 -12.20 2.35
C PHE A 33 -0.94 -11.39 1.06
N LEU A 34 0.01 -10.46 1.09
CA LEU A 34 0.30 -9.60 -0.05
C LEU A 34 0.85 -10.44 -1.22
N SER A 35 0.39 -10.18 -2.44
CA SER A 35 0.93 -10.81 -3.65
C SER A 35 1.64 -9.80 -4.55
N GLU A 36 2.44 -10.30 -5.50
CA GLU A 36 3.10 -9.46 -6.49
C GLU A 36 2.09 -8.63 -7.31
N HIS A 37 0.94 -9.23 -7.64
CA HIS A 37 -0.15 -8.56 -8.34
C HIS A 37 -0.72 -7.39 -7.52
N MET A 38 -0.90 -7.59 -6.22
CA MET A 38 -1.33 -6.53 -5.31
C MET A 38 -0.29 -5.40 -5.31
N ILE A 39 1.00 -5.68 -5.09
CA ILE A 39 2.05 -4.65 -5.08
C ILE A 39 2.03 -3.82 -6.38
N ASN A 40 1.98 -4.49 -7.54
CA ASN A 40 1.93 -3.81 -8.84
C ASN A 40 0.71 -2.89 -8.98
N THR A 41 -0.46 -3.39 -8.56
CA THR A 41 -1.72 -2.64 -8.66
C THR A 41 -1.72 -1.43 -7.73
N LEU A 42 -1.27 -1.61 -6.48
CA LEU A 42 -1.20 -0.54 -5.49
C LEU A 42 -0.19 0.53 -5.90
N ALA A 43 0.99 0.13 -6.37
CA ALA A 43 2.02 1.02 -6.87
C ALA A 43 1.52 1.87 -8.05
N ALA A 44 0.91 1.22 -9.05
CA ALA A 44 0.32 1.91 -10.20
C ALA A 44 -0.77 2.93 -9.78
N SER A 45 -1.59 2.60 -8.78
CA SER A 45 -2.60 3.53 -8.26
C SER A 45 -2.02 4.78 -7.59
N MET A 46 -0.76 4.71 -7.16
CA MET A 46 -0.02 5.80 -6.53
C MET A 46 0.92 6.53 -7.50
N ASP A 47 0.95 6.13 -8.78
CA ASP A 47 1.94 6.59 -9.77
C ASP A 47 3.40 6.35 -9.32
N GLU A 48 3.62 5.23 -8.61
CA GLU A 48 4.92 4.82 -8.09
C GLU A 48 5.48 3.62 -8.86
N VAL A 49 6.79 3.63 -9.10
CA VAL A 49 7.51 2.49 -9.69
C VAL A 49 8.28 1.78 -8.58
N ILE A 50 7.88 0.55 -8.27
CA ILE A 50 8.54 -0.28 -7.25
C ILE A 50 9.66 -1.08 -7.90
N PRO A 51 10.92 -0.97 -7.41
CA PRO A 51 12.04 -1.77 -7.90
C PRO A 51 11.74 -3.28 -7.87
N GLU A 52 12.38 -4.03 -8.75
CA GLU A 52 12.35 -5.49 -8.70
C GLU A 52 13.05 -6.01 -7.43
N GLY A 53 12.62 -7.17 -6.96
CA GLY A 53 13.12 -7.80 -5.74
C GLY A 53 12.18 -8.91 -5.25
N ASP A 54 12.52 -9.54 -4.14
CA ASP A 54 11.60 -10.44 -3.47
C ASP A 54 10.39 -9.70 -2.89
N LEU A 55 9.34 -10.45 -2.55
CA LEU A 55 8.07 -9.90 -2.12
C LEU A 55 8.21 -8.98 -0.89
N GLU A 56 9.07 -9.34 0.06
CA GLU A 56 9.32 -8.57 1.27
C GLU A 56 10.00 -7.23 0.96
N SER A 57 11.05 -7.25 0.15
CA SER A 57 11.77 -6.05 -0.27
C SER A 57 10.86 -5.09 -1.04
N ARG A 58 9.97 -5.63 -1.88
CA ARG A 58 9.00 -4.85 -2.64
C ARG A 58 7.89 -4.28 -1.75
N PHE A 59 7.45 -5.03 -0.74
CA PHE A 59 6.54 -4.53 0.29
C PHE A 59 7.17 -3.35 1.06
N GLU A 60 8.41 -3.51 1.52
CA GLU A 60 9.14 -2.44 2.22
C GLU A 60 9.30 -1.19 1.34
N ALA A 61 9.66 -1.37 0.07
CA ALA A 61 9.77 -0.27 -0.89
C ALA A 61 8.44 0.49 -1.04
N LEU A 62 7.32 -0.21 -1.25
CA LEU A 62 5.99 0.41 -1.34
C LEU A 62 5.61 1.12 -0.04
N ARG A 63 5.87 0.49 1.10
CA ARG A 63 5.61 1.08 2.43
C ARG A 63 6.42 2.35 2.66
N ASN A 64 7.66 2.41 2.17
CA ASN A 64 8.52 3.59 2.23
C ASN A 64 8.00 4.71 1.32
N CYS A 65 7.51 4.42 0.12
CA CYS A 65 6.85 5.40 -0.74
C CYS A 65 5.64 6.02 -0.02
N ILE A 66 4.74 5.20 0.52
CA ILE A 66 3.57 5.68 1.29
C ILE A 66 3.99 6.53 2.48
N SER A 67 5.01 6.11 3.24
CA SER A 67 5.55 6.86 4.38
C SER A 67 6.07 8.24 3.97
N THR A 68 6.68 8.34 2.78
CA THR A 68 7.17 9.60 2.23
C THR A 68 6.02 10.53 1.91
N HIS A 69 4.98 10.05 1.20
CA HIS A 69 3.77 10.82 0.93
C HIS A 69 3.06 11.29 2.20
N ARG A 70 2.94 10.45 3.24
CA ARG A 70 2.36 10.82 4.54
C ARG A 70 3.02 12.05 5.14
N ARG A 71 4.36 12.12 5.10
CA ARG A 71 5.11 13.27 5.66
C ARG A 71 4.76 14.57 4.94
N PHE A 72 4.59 14.52 3.62
CA PHE A 72 4.21 15.69 2.82
C PHE A 72 2.72 16.03 2.91
N GLU A 73 1.85 15.06 3.13
CA GLU A 73 0.42 15.28 3.36
C GLU A 73 0.16 16.02 4.68
N VAL A 74 0.83 15.61 5.76
CA VAL A 74 0.71 16.25 7.08
C VAL A 74 1.36 17.65 7.10
N GLY A 75 2.48 17.83 6.38
CA GLY A 75 3.18 19.12 6.30
C GLY A 75 2.52 20.18 5.40
N ARG A 76 1.45 19.84 4.67
CA ARG A 76 0.71 20.76 3.77
C ARG A 76 -0.61 21.27 4.37
N ARG A 77 -0.87 21.02 5.65
CA ARG A 77 -2.00 21.58 6.40
C ARG A 77 -1.63 22.83 7.18
#